data_AF-A0A942DUV1-F1
#
_entry.id   AF-A0A942DUV1-F1
#
_cell.length_a   1.000
_cell.length_b   1.000
_cell.length_c   1.000
_cell.angle_alpha   90.00
_cell.angle_beta   90.00
_cell.angle_gamma   90.00
#
_symmetry.space_group_name_H-M   'P 1'
#
loop_
_entity.id
_entity.type
_entity.pdbx_description
1 polymer ?
#
loop_
_entity_poly.entity_id
_entity_poly.type
_entity_poly.pdbx_seq_one_letter_code
_entity_poly.pdbx_strand_id
1 'polypeptide(L)' 'MELLLEGAVAHKEFKRRRTPGRAEDPETLEEQLVEGLEDTFPASDPVSVTSTTVPGSPKPKPAS' A
#
# COMPACT_ATOMS: atom_id res chain seq x y z
N MET A 1 3.65 24.57 32.05
CA MET A 1 3.48 23.48 31.07
C MET A 1 2.25 23.78 30.25
N GLU A 2 2.39 24.65 29.25
CA GLU A 2 1.47 24.67 28.12
C GLU A 2 2.37 24.78 26.90
N LEU A 3 2.61 23.64 26.26
CA LEU A 3 3.25 23.57 24.96
C LEU A 3 2.23 24.17 23.99
N LEU A 4 2.36 25.46 23.72
CA LEU A 4 1.62 26.13 22.67
C LEU A 4 1.99 25.42 21.36
N LEU A 5 1.06 24.63 20.83
CA LEU A 5 1.20 23.85 19.62
C LEU A 5 1.20 24.81 18.41
N GLU A 6 2.28 25.58 18.22
CA GLU A 6 2.50 26.32 16.98
C GLU A 6 2.95 25.34 15.88
N GLY A 7 1.99 24.55 15.43
CA GLY A 7 2.06 23.74 14.23
C GLY A 7 1.47 24.48 13.03
N ALA A 8 1.72 25.78 12.87
CA ALA A 8 1.39 26.50 11.63
C ALA A 8 2.44 26.17 10.56
N VAL A 9 2.51 24.90 10.14
CA VAL A 9 3.39 24.51 9.04
C VAL A 9 2.82 25.10 7.77
N ALA A 10 3.51 26.12 7.27
CA ALA A 10 3.29 26.84 6.04
C ALA A 10 2.95 25.92 4.85
N HIS A 11 1.67 25.70 4.58
CA HIS A 11 1.22 24.89 3.44
C HIS A 11 1.08 25.74 2.15
N LYS A 12 1.95 26.74 1.94
CA LYS A 12 1.80 27.73 0.86
C LYS A 12 2.24 27.23 -0.53
N GLU A 13 2.85 26.06 -0.66
CA GLU A 13 3.32 25.57 -1.97
C GLU A 13 2.86 24.15 -2.35
N PHE A 14 1.96 23.53 -1.59
CA PHE A 14 1.47 22.18 -1.89
C PHE A 14 0.11 22.15 -2.62
N LYS A 15 -0.53 23.31 -2.80
CA LYS A 15 -1.88 23.39 -3.40
C LYS A 15 -1.96 22.90 -4.85
N ARG A 16 -0.83 22.77 -5.57
CA ARG A 16 -0.79 22.31 -6.97
C ARG A 16 -0.68 20.79 -7.18
N ARG A 17 -0.54 19.98 -6.11
CA ARG A 17 -0.40 18.51 -6.21
C ARG A 17 -1.50 17.74 -5.46
N ARG A 18 -2.69 18.33 -5.34
CA ARG A 18 -3.83 17.63 -4.75
C ARG A 18 -4.61 16.93 -5.85
N THR A 19 -5.09 15.73 -5.56
CA THR A 19 -6.04 15.03 -6.41
C THR A 19 -7.32 15.87 -6.56
N PRO A 20 -7.84 16.05 -7.78
CA PRO A 20 -9.14 16.69 -7.97
C PRO A 20 -10.21 15.94 -7.17
N GLY A 21 -11.08 16.67 -6.49
CA GLY A 21 -12.16 16.08 -5.67
C GLY A 21 -11.80 15.73 -4.23
N ARG A 22 -10.55 15.94 -3.80
CA ARG A 22 -10.16 15.81 -2.39
C ARG A 22 -10.94 16.80 -1.50
N ALA A 23 -11.49 16.30 -0.40
CA ALA A 23 -12.09 17.13 0.64
C ALA A 23 -11.11 18.17 1.24
N GLU A 24 -11.63 19.36 1.50
CA GLU A 24 -10.91 20.45 2.18
C GLU A 24 -11.16 20.50 3.68
N ASP A 25 -12.34 20.05 4.10
CA ASP A 25 -12.71 19.87 5.50
C ASP A 25 -12.03 18.60 6.06
N PRO A 26 -11.43 18.67 7.26
CA PRO A 26 -10.66 17.56 7.83
C PRO A 26 -11.51 16.33 8.15
N GLU A 27 -12.75 16.49 8.62
CA GLU A 27 -13.61 15.35 9.00
C GLU A 27 -13.98 14.55 7.74
N THR A 28 -14.45 15.25 6.71
CA THR A 28 -14.77 14.63 5.42
C THR A 28 -13.55 14.03 4.72
N LEU A 29 -12.35 14.59 4.94
CA LEU A 29 -11.11 14.03 4.44
C LEU A 29 -10.75 12.71 5.13
N GLU A 30 -10.94 12.61 6.45
CA GLU A 30 -10.69 11.38 7.20
C GLU A 30 -11.61 10.25 6.72
N GLU A 31 -12.90 10.53 6.51
CA GLU A 31 -13.85 9.57 5.96
C GLU A 31 -13.42 9.06 4.57
N GLN A 32 -13.03 9.96 3.66
CA GLN A 32 -12.53 9.58 2.32
C GLN A 32 -11.25 8.73 2.37
N LEU A 33 -10.37 8.99 3.34
CA LEU A 33 -9.15 8.20 3.53
C LEU A 33 -9.49 6.79 4.03
N VAL A 34 -10.47 6.65 4.92
CA VAL A 34 -10.94 5.36 5.42
C VAL A 34 -11.60 4.56 4.31
N GLU A 35 -12.56 5.14 3.58
CA GLU A 35 -13.24 4.48 2.46
C GLU A 35 -12.25 3.97 1.40
N GLY A 36 -11.33 4.82 0.96
CA GLY A 36 -10.31 4.42 -0.02
C GLY A 36 -9.33 3.36 0.48
N LEU A 37 -9.09 3.28 1.79
CA LEU A 37 -8.26 2.24 2.40
C LEU A 37 -9.00 0.91 2.51
N GLU A 38 -10.30 0.94 2.82
CA GLU A 38 -11.16 -0.24 2.90
C GLU A 38 -11.38 -0.89 1.51
N ASP A 39 -11.56 -0.08 0.47
CA ASP A 39 -11.80 -0.56 -0.90
C ASP A 39 -10.55 -1.12 -1.62
N THR A 40 -9.34 -0.78 -1.17
CA THR A 40 -8.09 -1.06 -1.91
C THR A 40 -7.38 -2.34 -1.48
N PHE A 41 -7.81 -3.00 -0.40
CA PHE A 41 -7.20 -4.27 0.01
C PHE A 41 -8.09 -5.45 -0.36
N PRO A 42 -7.82 -6.15 -1.48
CA PRO A 42 -8.20 -7.56 -1.54
C PRO A 42 -7.58 -8.19 -0.29
N ALA A 43 -8.37 -8.95 0.48
CA ALA A 43 -7.88 -9.66 1.65
C ALA A 43 -6.66 -10.50 1.26
N SER A 44 -5.44 -9.97 1.49
CA SER A 44 -4.15 -10.44 0.97
C SER A 44 -4.07 -10.55 -0.57
N ASP A 45 -3.01 -10.00 -1.17
CA ASP A 45 -2.63 -10.33 -2.55
C ASP A 45 -2.79 -11.84 -2.81
N PRO A 46 -3.23 -12.27 -4.01
CA PRO A 46 -3.36 -13.69 -4.31
C PRO A 46 -2.06 -14.42 -3.95
N VAL A 47 -2.18 -15.60 -3.31
CA VAL A 47 -1.03 -16.42 -2.94
C VAL A 47 -0.13 -16.58 -4.17
N SER A 48 1.07 -16.00 -4.12
CA SER A 48 2.07 -16.20 -5.15
C SER A 48 2.50 -17.66 -5.13
N VAL A 49 2.06 -18.44 -6.12
CA VAL A 49 2.41 -19.85 -6.26
C VAL A 49 3.89 -19.96 -6.64
N THR A 50 4.76 -20.29 -5.70
CA THR A 50 6.15 -20.65 -5.97
C THR A 50 6.21 -22.15 -6.29
N SER A 51 6.19 -22.51 -7.59
CA SER A 51 6.46 -23.89 -8.00
C SER A 51 7.96 -24.20 -7.89
N THR A 52 8.38 -24.77 -6.76
CA THR A 52 9.71 -25.39 -6.65
C THR A 52 9.73 -26.67 -7.50
N THR A 53 10.56 -26.68 -8.55
CA THR A 53 10.84 -27.89 -9.33
C THR A 53 12.08 -28.54 -8.73
N VAL A 54 11.93 -29.69 -8.08
CA VAL A 54 13.07 -30.55 -7.74
C VAL A 54 13.37 -31.40 -8.98
N PRO A 55 14.48 -31.19 -9.70
CA PRO A 55 14.84 -32.08 -10.79
C PRO A 55 15.13 -33.46 -10.22
N GLY A 56 14.36 -34.47 -10.66
CA GLY A 56 14.61 -35.87 -10.32
C GLY A 56 15.99 -36.30 -10.79
N SER A 57 16.66 -37.13 -9.98
CA SER A 57 17.98 -37.66 -10.30
C SER A 57 17.99 -38.38 -11.65
N PRO A 58 19.08 -38.27 -12.44
CA PRO A 58 19.19 -39.00 -13.70
C PRO A 58 19.01 -40.50 -13.48
N LYS A 59 18.21 -41.16 -14.33
CA LYS A 59 18.08 -42.62 -14.29
C LYS A 59 19.47 -43.25 -14.47
N PRO A 60 19.86 -44.24 -13.65
CA PRO A 60 21.15 -44.88 -13.80
C PRO A 60 21.26 -45.49 -15.21
N LYS A 61 22.39 -45.23 -15.87
CA LYS A 61 22.67 -45.75 -17.21
C LYS A 61 22.66 -47.30 -17.15
N PRO A 62 21.95 -48.00 -18.03
CA PRO A 62 22.02 -49.46 -18.07
C PRO A 62 23.46 -49.88 -18.38
N ALA A 63 23.97 -50.85 -17.62
CA ALA A 63 25.29 -51.41 -17.82
C ALA A 63 25.35 -52.08 -19.21
N SER A 64 26.35 -51.69 -19.99
CA SER A 64 26.74 -52.29 -21.28
C SER A 64 27.30 -53.69 -21.09
#